data_AF-A0A1V5DWH3-F1
#
_entry.id   AF-A0A1V5DWH3-F1
#
_cell.length_a   1.000
_cell.length_b   1.000
_cell.length_c   1.000
_cell.angle_alpha   90.00
_cell.angle_beta   90.00
_cell.angle_gamma   90.00
#
_symmetry.space_group_name_H-M   'P 1'
#
loop_
_entity.id
_entity.type
_entity.pdbx_description
1 polymer ?
#
loop_
_entity_poly.entity_id
_entity_poly.type
_entity_poly.pdbx_seq_one_letter_code
_entity_poly.pdbx_strand_id
1 'polypeptide(L)'
;MVHRDIKPANIQISSTGHVTVTDFGIARVVDLSGTQVGTIVGTPNYMSPEQVNGETTDGRTDLFSLGVVLYELLTGVKPFQGEVLTVVMNNIVKNAPIPVLERNPSLPAELAAVVGKAMSKKREERYQSGREMAGSLEAFMNS
;
A
#
# COMPACT_ATOMS: atom_id res chain seq x y z
N MET A 1 11.38 -3.60 12.66
CA MET A 1 10.75 -2.27 12.66
C MET A 1 9.66 -2.28 11.60
N VAL A 2 8.52 -1.61 11.84
CA VAL A 2 7.39 -1.48 10.89
C VAL A 2 7.07 0.01 10.80
N HIS A 3 6.93 0.55 9.59
CA HIS A 3 6.71 1.98 9.36
C HIS A 3 5.26 2.40 9.59
N ARG A 4 4.30 1.58 9.13
CA ARG A 4 2.84 1.76 9.29
C ARG A 4 2.21 2.96 8.57
N ASP A 5 2.98 3.74 7.84
CA ASP A 5 2.50 4.97 7.18
C ASP A 5 3.24 5.18 5.85
N ILE A 6 3.43 4.11 5.07
CA ILE A 6 4.01 4.23 3.73
C ILE A 6 2.95 4.84 2.80
N LYS A 7 3.24 6.02 2.27
CA LYS A 7 2.40 6.79 1.35
C LYS A 7 3.26 7.82 0.59
N PRO A 8 2.77 8.41 -0.52
CA PRO A 8 3.58 9.34 -1.32
C PRO A 8 4.13 10.52 -0.52
N ALA A 9 3.36 11.07 0.43
CA ALA A 9 3.79 12.18 1.28
C ALA A 9 5.01 11.86 2.18
N ASN A 10 5.27 10.58 2.44
CA ASN A 10 6.38 10.10 3.27
C ASN A 10 7.52 9.50 2.43
N ILE A 11 7.47 9.66 1.10
CA ILE A 11 8.52 9.22 0.16
C ILE A 11 9.07 10.47 -0.51
N GLN A 12 10.29 10.85 -0.14
CA GLN A 12 10.95 12.02 -0.69
C GLN A 12 11.91 11.63 -1.81
N ILE A 13 11.94 12.44 -2.87
CA ILE A 13 12.87 12.30 -3.99
C ILE A 13 13.70 13.57 -4.04
N SER A 14 15.01 13.45 -3.83
CA SER A 14 15.95 14.56 -3.96
C SER A 14 16.18 14.94 -5.43
N SER A 15 16.77 16.11 -5.67
CA SER A 15 17.12 16.57 -7.01
C SER A 15 18.13 15.68 -7.74
N THR A 16 18.87 14.83 -7.00
CA THR A 16 19.81 13.85 -7.56
C THR A 16 19.16 12.49 -7.82
N GLY A 17 17.85 12.35 -7.59
CA GLY A 17 17.11 11.11 -7.76
C GLY A 17 17.23 10.14 -6.57
N HIS A 18 17.89 10.53 -5.48
CA HIS A 18 17.92 9.71 -4.27
C HIS A 18 16.54 9.70 -3.60
N VAL A 19 16.02 8.49 -3.34
CA VAL A 19 14.73 8.27 -2.70
C VAL A 19 14.92 7.94 -1.23
N THR A 20 14.17 8.61 -0.36
CA THR A 20 14.22 8.38 1.10
C THR A 20 12.81 8.26 1.66
N VAL A 21 12.63 7.31 2.59
CA VAL A 21 11.39 7.17 3.36
C VAL A 21 11.52 7.99 4.64
N THR A 22 10.55 8.85 4.91
CA THR A 22 10.52 9.73 6.09
C THR A 22 9.35 9.43 7.00
N ASP A 23 9.34 10.02 8.19
CA ASP A 23 8.20 9.96 9.11
C ASP A 23 7.83 8.54 9.55
N PHE A 24 8.85 7.78 9.97
CA PHE A 24 8.71 6.46 10.57
C PHE A 24 7.68 6.52 11.71
N GLY A 25 6.48 6.02 11.40
CA GLY A 25 5.26 6.35 12.10
C GLY A 25 5.34 6.14 13.61
N ILE A 26 5.44 7.25 14.35
CA ILE A 26 5.09 7.31 15.78
C ILE A 26 3.56 7.36 15.94
N ALA A 27 2.81 7.26 14.83
CA ALA A 27 1.36 7.33 14.80
C ALA A 27 0.75 6.26 15.71
N ARG A 28 0.20 6.74 16.83
CA ARG A 28 -0.58 5.98 17.80
C ARG A 28 -1.63 5.16 17.06
N VAL A 29 -1.83 3.94 17.53
CA VAL A 29 -2.96 3.08 17.20
C VAL A 29 -4.21 3.97 17.21
N VAL A 30 -4.81 4.16 16.04
CA VAL A 30 -6.13 4.78 15.93
C VAL A 30 -7.06 3.77 16.58
N ASP A 31 -7.51 4.07 17.79
CA ASP A 31 -8.44 3.24 18.52
C ASP A 31 -9.81 3.34 17.82
N LEU A 32 -10.08 2.38 16.93
CA LEU A 32 -11.32 2.30 16.16
C LEU A 32 -12.50 1.78 17.03
N SER A 33 -12.28 1.52 18.32
CA SER A 33 -13.29 0.96 19.23
C SER A 33 -14.29 1.98 19.79
N GLY A 34 -14.06 3.28 19.56
CA GLY A 34 -14.94 4.35 20.05
C GLY A 34 -15.83 4.93 18.96
N THR A 35 -17.14 4.99 19.20
CA THR A 35 -18.14 5.80 18.45
C THR A 35 -17.91 7.32 18.52
N GLN A 36 -16.71 7.77 18.91
CA GLN A 36 -16.31 9.15 18.73
C GLN A 36 -15.68 9.27 17.35
N VAL A 37 -16.32 10.08 16.51
CA VAL A 37 -15.74 10.65 15.29
C VAL A 37 -14.58 11.57 15.70
N GLY A 38 -13.50 10.97 16.20
CA GLY A 38 -12.18 11.58 16.24
C GLY A 38 -11.74 11.65 14.80
N THR A 39 -11.43 12.85 14.34
CA THR A 39 -10.92 13.14 13.01
C THR A 39 -9.91 12.05 12.63
N ILE A 40 -10.24 11.21 11.64
CA ILE A 40 -9.26 10.29 11.07
C ILE A 40 -8.22 11.19 10.41
N VAL A 41 -7.17 11.52 11.17
CA VAL A 41 -6.03 12.30 10.68
C VAL A 41 -5.18 11.35 9.87
N GLY A 42 -5.56 11.15 8.61
CA GLY A 42 -4.85 10.29 7.68
C GLY A 42 -5.66 9.99 6.41
N THR A 43 -4.95 9.67 5.33
CA THR A 43 -5.57 9.15 4.10
C THR A 43 -5.56 7.62 4.19
N PRO A 44 -6.70 6.96 4.47
CA PRO A 44 -6.77 5.50 4.71
C PRO A 44 -6.35 4.70 3.48
N ASN A 45 -6.28 5.33 2.30
CA ASN A 45 -6.16 4.66 1.01
C ASN A 45 -4.90 3.81 0.89
N TYR A 46 -3.88 4.04 1.73
CA TYR A 46 -2.64 3.29 1.76
C TYR A 46 -2.55 2.30 2.93
N MET A 47 -3.55 2.26 3.83
CA MET A 47 -3.56 1.31 4.93
C MET A 47 -3.74 -0.12 4.42
N SER A 48 -3.12 -1.05 5.11
CA SER A 48 -3.33 -2.47 4.86
C SER A 48 -4.62 -2.99 5.52
N PRO A 49 -5.15 -4.16 5.10
CA PRO A 49 -6.32 -4.79 5.71
C PRO A 49 -6.19 -4.95 7.24
N GLU A 50 -5.00 -5.36 7.69
CA GLU A 50 -4.75 -5.53 9.12
C GLU A 50 -4.74 -4.24 9.92
N GLN A 51 -4.31 -3.12 9.33
CA GLN A 51 -4.41 -1.82 9.99
C GLN A 51 -5.86 -1.39 10.12
N VAL A 52 -6.67 -1.60 9.08
CA VAL A 52 -8.11 -1.27 9.08
C VAL A 52 -8.87 -2.11 10.12
N ASN A 53 -8.49 -3.38 10.28
CA ASN A 53 -9.10 -4.29 11.26
C ASN A 53 -8.57 -4.11 12.70
N GLY A 54 -7.56 -3.27 12.92
CA GLY A 54 -6.92 -3.13 14.23
C GLY A 54 -6.13 -4.37 14.68
N GLU A 55 -5.67 -5.19 13.73
CA GLU A 55 -4.87 -6.39 13.99
C GLU A 55 -3.39 -6.05 14.19
N THR A 56 -2.62 -6.99 14.75
CA THR A 56 -1.16 -6.86 14.88
C THR A 56 -0.50 -6.64 13.53
N THR A 57 0.30 -5.58 13.38
CA THR A 57 1.05 -5.26 12.15
C THR A 57 2.46 -5.86 12.16
N ASP A 58 2.96 -6.28 11.00
CA ASP A 58 4.37 -6.65 10.79
C ASP A 58 4.91 -6.00 9.50
N GLY A 59 6.14 -6.32 9.08
CA GLY A 59 6.74 -5.69 7.89
C GLY A 59 5.92 -5.85 6.60
N ARG A 60 5.03 -6.85 6.51
CA ARG A 60 4.16 -7.07 5.34
C ARG A 60 3.02 -6.07 5.25
N THR A 61 2.74 -5.33 6.33
CA THR A 61 1.87 -4.15 6.35
C THR A 61 2.44 -3.05 5.45
N ASP A 62 3.74 -2.79 5.56
CA ASP A 62 4.41 -1.78 4.74
C ASP A 62 4.49 -2.21 3.26
N LEU A 63 4.61 -3.51 2.99
CA LEU A 63 4.64 -4.04 1.62
C LEU A 63 3.30 -3.88 0.90
N PHE A 64 2.18 -4.07 1.61
CA PHE A 64 0.86 -3.78 1.06
C PHE A 64 0.74 -2.30 0.71
N SER A 65 1.13 -1.43 1.65
CA SER A 65 1.09 0.02 1.49
C SER A 65 1.95 0.49 0.31
N LEU A 66 3.15 -0.08 0.15
CA LEU A 66 4.01 0.15 -1.01
C LEU A 66 3.36 -0.34 -2.31
N GLY A 67 2.68 -1.49 -2.29
CA GLY A 67 1.90 -1.99 -3.42
C GLY A 67 0.82 -1.00 -3.86
N VAL A 68 0.13 -0.35 -2.91
CA VAL A 68 -0.84 0.71 -3.20
C VAL A 68 -0.18 1.92 -3.86
N VAL A 69 0.99 2.35 -3.36
CA VAL A 69 1.75 3.46 -3.96
C VAL A 69 2.15 3.13 -5.40
N LEU A 70 2.68 1.93 -5.64
CA LEU A 70 3.06 1.48 -6.98
C LEU A 70 1.85 1.42 -7.92
N TYR A 71 0.71 0.92 -7.44
CA TYR A 71 -0.53 0.92 -8.23
C TYR A 71 -0.90 2.34 -8.68
N GLU A 72 -0.89 3.31 -7.76
CA GLU A 72 -1.23 4.69 -8.06
C GLU A 72 -0.24 5.33 -9.04
N LEU A 73 1.07 5.08 -8.88
CA LEU A 73 2.09 5.57 -9.80
C LEU A 73 1.91 5.03 -11.23
N LEU A 74 1.51 3.76 -11.36
CA LEU A 74 1.39 3.07 -12.64
C LEU A 74 0.06 3.33 -13.36
N THR A 75 -0.99 3.66 -12.61
CA THR A 75 -2.35 3.82 -13.15
C THR A 75 -2.89 5.24 -13.05
N GLY A 76 -2.23 6.11 -12.28
CA GLY A 76 -2.68 7.47 -11.98
C GLY A 76 -3.84 7.55 -10.99
N VAL A 77 -4.33 6.42 -10.47
CA VAL A 77 -5.50 6.37 -9.58
C VAL A 77 -5.27 5.40 -8.41
N LYS A 78 -5.92 5.65 -7.28
CA LYS A 78 -5.84 4.76 -6.11
C LYS A 78 -6.60 3.45 -6.34
N PRO A 79 -6.10 2.31 -5.84
CA PRO A 79 -6.74 1.00 -6.05
C PRO A 79 -8.08 0.85 -5.32
N PHE A 80 -8.19 1.44 -4.12
CA PHE A 80 -9.40 1.40 -3.29
C PHE A 80 -10.00 2.79 -3.17
N GLN A 81 -11.18 2.98 -3.76
CA GLN A 81 -11.91 4.24 -3.81
C GLN A 81 -13.31 4.07 -3.23
N GLY A 82 -13.94 5.17 -2.83
CA GLY A 82 -15.28 5.18 -2.25
C GLY A 82 -15.69 6.61 -1.93
N GLU A 83 -17.00 6.88 -1.99
CA GLU A 83 -17.55 8.22 -1.71
C GLU A 83 -17.37 8.63 -0.24
N VAL A 84 -17.34 7.65 0.66
CA VAL A 84 -17.14 7.85 2.09
C VAL A 84 -16.05 6.93 2.63
N LEU A 85 -15.45 7.37 3.73
CA LEU A 85 -14.32 6.72 4.40
C LEU A 85 -14.56 5.24 4.73
N THR A 86 -15.75 4.91 5.23
CA THR A 86 -16.14 3.53 5.56
C THR A 86 -16.18 2.62 4.32
N VAL A 87 -16.55 3.16 3.15
CA VAL A 87 -16.53 2.40 1.88
C VAL A 87 -15.10 2.12 1.46
N VAL A 88 -14.20 3.11 1.57
CA VAL A 88 -12.76 2.92 1.27
C VAL A 88 -12.17 1.83 2.18
N MET A 89 -12.43 1.90 3.48
CA MET A 89 -11.97 0.90 4.45
C MET A 89 -12.53 -0.50 4.14
N ASN A 90 -13.83 -0.60 3.84
CA ASN A 90 -14.43 -1.88 3.46
C ASN A 90 -13.80 -2.44 2.17
N ASN A 91 -13.49 -1.59 1.19
CA ASN A 91 -12.81 -2.00 -0.04
C ASN A 91 -11.38 -2.46 0.22
N ILE A 92 -10.65 -1.80 1.12
CA ILE A 92 -9.31 -2.24 1.55
C ILE A 92 -9.37 -3.65 2.15
N VAL A 93 -10.39 -3.98 2.94
CA VAL A 93 -10.47 -5.30 3.59
C VAL A 93 -11.02 -6.38 2.65
N LYS A 94 -12.05 -6.09 1.87
CA LYS A 94 -12.86 -7.12 1.19
C LYS A 94 -12.67 -7.22 -0.32
N ASN A 95 -12.42 -6.11 -1.00
CA ASN A 95 -12.51 -6.05 -2.44
C ASN A 95 -11.13 -6.05 -3.11
N ALA A 96 -11.00 -6.82 -4.19
CA ALA A 96 -9.86 -6.69 -5.08
C ALA A 96 -9.95 -5.35 -5.85
N PRO A 97 -8.83 -4.66 -6.09
CA PRO A 97 -8.84 -3.49 -6.96
C PRO A 97 -8.99 -3.92 -8.42
N ILE A 98 -9.36 -2.97 -9.27
CA ILE A 98 -9.31 -3.18 -10.73
C ILE A 98 -7.85 -3.51 -11.10
N PRO A 99 -7.57 -4.57 -11.87
CA PRO A 99 -6.21 -4.94 -12.24
C PRO A 99 -5.43 -3.80 -12.90
N VAL A 100 -4.12 -3.72 -12.65
CA VAL A 100 -3.23 -2.70 -13.22
C VAL A 100 -3.31 -2.69 -14.75
N LEU A 101 -3.31 -3.86 -15.39
CA LEU A 101 -3.37 -3.98 -16.84
C LEU A 101 -4.71 -3.56 -17.45
N GLU A 102 -5.81 -3.61 -16.69
CA GLU A 102 -7.08 -3.07 -17.15
C GLU A 102 -7.08 -1.54 -17.15
N ARG A 103 -6.32 -0.92 -16.24
CA ARG A 103 -6.14 0.55 -16.19
C ARG A 103 -5.10 1.06 -17.16
N ASN A 104 -4.01 0.32 -17.32
CA ASN A 104 -2.90 0.69 -18.18
C ASN A 104 -2.38 -0.56 -18.94
N PRO A 105 -2.99 -0.88 -20.09
CA PRO A 105 -2.66 -2.08 -20.87
C PRO A 105 -1.27 -2.07 -21.49
N SER A 106 -0.57 -0.92 -21.52
CA SER A 106 0.80 -0.84 -22.07
C SER A 106 1.87 -1.29 -21.07
N LEU A 107 1.51 -1.58 -19.83
CA LEU A 107 2.45 -2.05 -18.82
C LEU A 107 2.78 -3.54 -19.01
N PRO A 108 4.03 -3.95 -18.71
CA PRO A 108 4.40 -5.37 -18.67
C PRO A 108 3.60 -6.15 -17.63
N ALA A 109 3.27 -7.41 -17.95
CA ALA A 109 2.48 -8.27 -17.08
C ALA A 109 3.22 -8.63 -15.78
N GLU A 110 4.54 -8.73 -15.86
CA GLU A 110 5.44 -9.00 -14.74
C GLU A 110 5.34 -7.89 -13.68
N LEU A 111 5.34 -6.63 -14.11
CA LEU A 111 5.20 -5.49 -13.20
C LEU A 111 3.82 -5.48 -12.53
N ALA A 112 2.76 -5.78 -13.29
CA ALA A 112 1.42 -5.91 -12.73
C ALA A 112 1.32 -7.07 -11.71
N ALA A 113 2.03 -8.18 -11.95
CA ALA A 113 2.08 -9.31 -11.02
C ALA A 113 2.75 -8.94 -9.68
N VAL A 114 3.85 -8.16 -9.72
CA VAL A 114 4.50 -7.65 -8.50
C VAL A 114 3.55 -6.81 -7.67
N VAL A 115 2.84 -5.87 -8.31
CA VAL A 115 1.86 -5.00 -7.66
C VAL A 115 0.68 -5.81 -7.08
N GLY A 116 0.17 -6.78 -7.85
CA GLY A 116 -0.88 -7.68 -7.40
C GLY A 116 -0.49 -8.49 -6.16
N LYS A 117 0.70 -9.11 -6.18
CA LYS A 117 1.22 -9.90 -5.05
C LYS A 117 1.45 -9.04 -3.80
N ALA A 118 1.97 -7.82 -3.96
CA ALA A 118 2.15 -6.90 -2.84
C ALA A 118 0.82 -6.54 -2.16
N MET A 119 -0.25 -6.37 -2.94
CA MET A 119 -1.59 -6.00 -2.45
C MET A 119 -2.52 -7.18 -2.12
N SER A 120 -2.01 -8.42 -2.03
CA SER A 120 -2.81 -9.56 -1.58
C SER A 120 -3.42 -9.27 -0.20
N LYS A 121 -4.71 -9.58 0.00
CA LYS A 121 -5.38 -9.28 1.28
C LYS A 121 -4.79 -10.11 2.42
N LYS A 122 -4.56 -11.38 2.14
CA LYS A 122 -3.85 -12.33 3.00
C LYS A 122 -2.36 -12.03 3.03
N ARG A 123 -1.77 -11.96 4.23
CA ARG A 123 -0.36 -11.52 4.41
C ARG A 123 0.63 -12.61 3.97
N GLU A 124 0.23 -13.85 4.11
CA GLU A 124 0.95 -15.05 3.67
C GLU A 124 1.04 -15.17 2.15
N GLU A 125 0.13 -14.53 1.42
CA GLU A 125 0.13 -14.46 -0.05
C GLU A 125 0.94 -13.27 -0.59
N ARG A 126 1.46 -12.39 0.29
CA ARG A 126 2.32 -11.26 -0.09
C ARG A 126 3.79 -11.70 -0.18
N TYR A 127 4.64 -10.78 -0.62
CA TYR A 127 6.08 -10.87 -0.35
C TYR A 127 6.32 -10.94 1.16
N GLN A 128 7.22 -11.82 1.59
CA GLN A 128 7.52 -12.01 3.01
C GLN A 128 8.59 -11.04 3.51
N SER A 129 9.29 -10.34 2.62
CA SER A 129 10.23 -9.28 2.96
C SER A 129 10.35 -8.24 1.85
N GLY A 130 10.82 -7.04 2.21
CA GLY A 130 11.16 -6.01 1.23
C GLY A 130 12.26 -6.46 0.25
N ARG A 131 13.19 -7.31 0.70
CA ARG A 131 14.24 -7.87 -0.17
C ARG A 131 13.66 -8.77 -1.27
N GLU A 132 12.65 -9.58 -0.95
CA GLU A 132 11.99 -10.44 -1.93
C GLU A 132 11.24 -9.63 -3.00
N MET A 133 10.54 -8.57 -2.57
CA MET A 133 9.85 -7.66 -3.48
C MET A 133 10.84 -6.88 -4.36
N ALA A 134 11.90 -6.35 -3.76
CA ALA A 134 12.97 -5.66 -4.48
C ALA A 134 13.62 -6.56 -5.54
N GLY A 135 13.93 -7.82 -5.19
CA GLY A 135 14.49 -8.77 -6.15
C GLY A 135 13.56 -9.04 -7.35
N SER A 136 12.24 -9.02 -7.15
CA SER A 136 11.28 -9.15 -8.26
C SER A 136 11.26 -7.93 -9.17
N LEU A 137 11.37 -6.72 -8.60
CA LEU A 137 11.45 -5.47 -9.35
C LEU A 137 12.78 -5.34 -10.10
N GLU A 138 13.90 -5.72 -9.47
CA GLU A 138 15.23 -5.75 -10.10
C GLU A 138 15.30 -6.75 -11.24
N ALA A 139 14.72 -7.94 -11.08
CA ALA A 139 14.64 -8.93 -12.16
C ALA A 139 13.89 -8.39 -13.37
N PHE A 140 12.80 -7.65 -13.15
CA PHE A 140 12.06 -6.97 -14.21
C PHE A 140 12.84 -5.82 -14.87
N MET A 141 13.58 -5.01 -14.09
CA MET A 141 14.37 -3.92 -14.67
C MET A 141 15.55 -4.41 -15.52
N ASN A 142 15.99 -5.65 -15.30
CA ASN A 142 17.11 -6.27 -16.00
C ASN A 142 16.68 -7.24 -17.13
N SER A 143 15.38 -7.39 -17.38
CA SER A 143 14.82 -8.19 -18.48
C SER A 143 14.60 -7.37 -19.73
#